data_AF-Q3AG06-F1
#
_entry.id   AF-Q3AG06-F1
#
_cell.length_a   1.000
_cell.length_b   1.000
_cell.length_c   1.000
_cell.angle_alpha   90.00
_cell.angle_beta   90.00
_cell.angle_gamma   90.00
#
_symmetry.space_group_name_H-M   'P 1'
#
loop_
_entity.id
_entity.type
_entity.pdbx_description
1 polymer ?
#
loop_
_entity_poly.entity_id
_entity_poly.type
_entity_poly.pdbx_seq_one_letter_code
_entity_poly.pdbx_strand_id
1 'polypeptide(L)'
;MRDVDFDRGLRERIEEALLSKLKESAIGMNIDVKDGVVKLQGTVDVLSEKKAAEEIIHRIPGVKKVENELTVALDNGSYSDREIEEELNDKLANDPRIEGEIGAKVFNGIVTLQGRVDAAIKEFWARQVAERTRGVVEVRSQVEVLPEMEIDDSKIANEISRQLNNSLHVNRRDIIVEVVNGEVTLKGVVDTPEQALQAELIALGVKGVKRVEKELEFRHGEDEGDKKLTNELREALGKAGLAMVRAVVVDGIAFLHGKVGTPDQRHRAEEVAAKIEGIREVHNAIYITVH
;
A
#
# COMPACT_ATOMS: atom_id res chain seq x y z
N MET A 1 22.90 24.27 11.65
CA MET A 1 23.81 23.17 12.02
C MET A 1 23.03 21.93 12.42
N ARG A 2 22.05 22.03 13.34
CA ARG A 2 21.17 20.90 13.72
C ARG A 2 20.41 20.23 12.56
N ASP A 3 19.93 20.99 11.57
CA ASP A 3 19.15 20.42 10.46
C ASP A 3 20.01 19.65 9.43
N VAL A 4 21.26 20.10 9.21
CA VAL A 4 22.20 19.45 8.27
C VAL A 4 22.66 18.09 8.76
N ASP A 5 22.86 17.94 10.07
CA ASP A 5 23.24 16.65 10.67
C ASP A 5 22.05 15.69 10.73
N PHE A 6 20.83 16.21 10.92
CA PHE A 6 19.60 15.42 10.85
C PHE A 6 19.34 14.87 9.44
N ASP A 7 19.40 15.72 8.42
CA ASP A 7 19.17 15.32 7.03
C ASP A 7 20.23 14.32 6.54
N ARG A 8 21.49 14.47 6.96
CA ARG A 8 22.54 13.50 6.66
C ARG A 8 22.23 12.12 7.26
N GLY A 9 21.90 12.07 8.56
CA GLY A 9 21.54 10.81 9.21
C GLY A 9 20.27 10.19 8.64
N LEU A 10 19.31 11.02 8.19
CA LEU A 10 18.10 10.54 7.52
C LEU A 10 18.43 9.96 6.14
N ARG A 11 19.28 10.63 5.35
CA ARG A 11 19.77 10.14 4.06
C ARG A 11 20.45 8.78 4.19
N GLU A 12 21.35 8.60 5.17
CA GLU A 12 22.05 7.32 5.39
C GLU A 12 21.06 6.18 5.68
N ARG A 13 20.05 6.40 6.54
CA ARG A 13 18.98 5.42 6.80
C ARG A 13 18.17 5.09 5.56
N ILE A 14 17.91 6.08 4.71
CA ILE A 14 17.21 5.88 3.44
C ILE A 14 18.05 5.02 2.49
N GLU A 15 19.32 5.35 2.30
CA GLU A 15 20.24 4.60 1.45
C GLU A 15 20.34 3.14 1.92
N GLU A 16 20.50 2.89 3.22
CA GLU A 16 20.54 1.56 3.80
C GLU A 16 19.23 0.78 3.57
N ALA A 17 18.07 1.39 3.83
CA ALA A 17 16.78 0.76 3.66
C ALA A 17 16.49 0.39 2.19
N LEU A 18 16.87 1.26 1.25
CA LEU A 18 16.72 1.01 -0.18
C LEU A 18 17.69 -0.07 -0.67
N LEU A 19 18.97 -0.03 -0.27
CA LEU A 19 19.94 -1.07 -0.62
C LEU A 19 19.51 -2.45 -0.12
N SER A 20 18.98 -2.51 1.12
CA SER A 20 18.49 -3.75 1.71
C SER A 20 17.36 -4.39 0.91
N LYS A 21 16.42 -3.58 0.39
CA LYS A 21 15.17 -4.06 -0.22
C LYS A 21 15.20 -4.11 -1.75
N LEU A 22 15.87 -3.16 -2.40
CA LEU A 22 15.92 -3.01 -3.86
C LEU A 22 17.27 -3.39 -4.47
N LYS A 23 18.30 -3.65 -3.64
CA LYS A 23 19.61 -4.15 -4.07
C LYS A 23 20.23 -3.31 -5.19
N GLU A 24 20.47 -3.90 -6.36
CA GLU A 24 21.14 -3.27 -7.50
C GLU A 24 20.38 -2.06 -8.03
N SER A 25 19.05 -2.10 -8.00
CA SER A 25 18.19 -0.99 -8.46
C SER A 25 18.36 0.28 -7.60
N ALA A 26 18.81 0.14 -6.35
CA ALA A 26 19.09 1.28 -5.48
C ALA A 26 20.37 2.06 -5.88
N ILE A 27 21.31 1.43 -6.59
CA ILE A 27 22.61 2.02 -6.93
C ILE A 27 22.46 3.16 -7.94
N GLY A 28 21.46 3.07 -8.84
CA GLY A 28 21.15 4.10 -9.83
C GLY A 28 20.31 5.27 -9.31
N MET A 29 19.94 5.26 -8.02
CA MET A 29 19.09 6.28 -7.43
C MET A 29 19.94 7.38 -6.78
N ASN A 30 19.64 8.63 -7.13
CA ASN A 30 20.15 9.80 -6.43
C ASN A 30 19.12 10.26 -5.40
N ILE A 31 19.53 10.30 -4.14
CA ILE A 31 18.70 10.71 -3.01
C ILE A 31 19.20 12.06 -2.53
N ASP A 32 18.33 13.05 -2.46
CA ASP A 32 18.58 14.31 -1.78
C ASP A 32 17.60 14.48 -0.63
N VAL A 33 18.07 14.99 0.50
CA VAL A 33 17.25 15.16 1.71
C VAL A 33 17.43 16.56 2.22
N LYS A 34 16.32 17.27 2.37
CA LYS A 34 16.31 18.62 2.91
C LYS A 34 15.10 18.85 3.81
N ASP A 35 15.35 19.20 5.06
CA ASP A 35 14.33 19.46 6.08
C ASP A 35 13.31 18.30 6.22
N GLY A 36 13.78 17.06 6.04
CA GLY A 36 12.95 15.85 6.00
C GLY A 36 12.13 15.64 4.72
N VAL A 37 12.27 16.48 3.70
CA VAL A 37 11.75 16.25 2.35
C VAL A 37 12.78 15.44 1.57
N VAL A 38 12.38 14.28 1.09
CA VAL A 38 13.24 13.38 0.32
C VAL A 38 12.93 13.55 -1.15
N LYS A 39 13.93 13.92 -1.94
CA LYS A 39 13.85 13.95 -3.39
C LYS A 39 14.57 12.74 -3.95
N LEU A 40 13.86 11.92 -4.71
CA LEU A 40 14.38 10.69 -5.31
C LEU A 40 14.42 10.84 -6.82
N GLN A 41 15.61 10.73 -7.41
CA GLN A 41 15.85 10.89 -8.85
C GLN A 41 16.66 9.71 -9.38
N GLY A 42 16.64 9.51 -10.69
CA GLY A 42 17.36 8.43 -11.37
C GLY A 42 16.43 7.56 -12.20
N THR A 43 16.93 6.37 -12.55
CA THR A 43 16.23 5.45 -13.45
C THR A 43 16.04 4.09 -12.79
N VAL A 44 14.87 3.49 -12.98
CA VAL A 44 14.56 2.11 -12.57
C VAL A 44 14.11 1.28 -13.77
N ASP A 45 14.15 -0.05 -13.64
CA ASP A 45 13.78 -0.94 -14.75
C ASP A 45 12.27 -1.14 -14.86
N VAL A 46 11.57 -1.11 -13.73
CA VAL A 46 10.13 -1.40 -13.65
C VAL A 46 9.40 -0.45 -12.71
N LEU A 47 8.13 -0.16 -13.01
CA LEU A 47 7.29 0.71 -12.19
C LEU A 47 7.15 0.21 -10.74
N SER A 48 7.15 -1.10 -10.51
CA SER A 48 7.07 -1.65 -9.15
C SER A 48 8.24 -1.24 -8.27
N GLU A 49 9.44 -1.05 -8.83
CA GLU A 49 10.60 -0.57 -8.08
C GLU A 49 10.46 0.90 -7.72
N LYS A 50 9.99 1.73 -8.66
CA LYS A 50 9.68 3.15 -8.41
C LYS A 50 8.70 3.30 -7.25
N LYS A 51 7.62 2.52 -7.24
CA LYS A 51 6.61 2.52 -6.17
C LYS A 51 7.18 1.98 -4.86
N ALA A 52 7.92 0.87 -4.91
CA ALA A 52 8.53 0.28 -3.73
C ALA A 52 9.51 1.24 -3.06
N ALA A 53 10.35 1.95 -3.82
CA ALA A 53 11.28 2.95 -3.27
C ALA A 53 10.53 4.03 -2.47
N GLU A 54 9.45 4.56 -3.04
CA GLU A 54 8.60 5.53 -2.37
C GLU A 54 7.96 4.98 -1.11
N GLU A 55 7.38 3.78 -1.15
CA GLU A 55 6.80 3.14 0.04
C GLU A 55 7.82 2.87 1.14
N ILE A 56 9.03 2.45 0.78
CA ILE A 56 10.13 2.20 1.71
C ILE A 56 10.51 3.51 2.40
N ILE A 57 10.74 4.57 1.62
CA ILE A 57 11.13 5.88 2.15
C ILE A 57 10.04 6.44 3.06
N HIS A 58 8.77 6.34 2.67
CA HIS A 58 7.67 6.81 3.52
C HIS A 58 7.71 6.17 4.90
N ARG A 59 8.03 4.88 5.03
CA ARG A 59 8.05 4.19 6.33
C ARG A 59 9.20 4.63 7.25
N ILE A 60 10.16 5.42 6.77
CA ILE A 60 11.33 5.84 7.55
C ILE A 60 10.97 7.02 8.47
N PRO A 61 11.19 6.90 9.79
CA PRO A 61 10.93 7.99 10.73
C PRO A 61 11.72 9.27 10.38
N GLY A 62 11.01 10.40 10.38
CA GLY A 62 11.57 11.71 10.05
C GLY A 62 11.38 12.14 8.60
N VAL A 63 10.90 11.26 7.72
CA VAL A 63 10.49 11.63 6.35
C VAL A 63 9.15 12.36 6.41
N LYS A 64 9.13 13.60 5.94
CA LYS A 64 7.90 14.42 5.85
C LYS A 64 7.18 14.19 4.53
N LYS A 65 7.94 14.22 3.43
CA LYS A 65 7.45 14.14 2.06
C LYS A 65 8.45 13.36 1.20
N VAL A 66 7.95 12.61 0.24
CA VAL A 66 8.76 12.01 -0.82
C VAL A 66 8.37 12.63 -2.16
N GLU A 67 9.35 13.22 -2.85
CA GLU A 67 9.24 13.69 -4.22
C GLU A 67 9.91 12.64 -5.12
N ASN A 68 9.10 11.68 -5.58
CA ASN A 68 9.55 10.56 -6.39
C ASN A 68 9.60 10.95 -7.89
N GLU A 69 10.75 11.43 -8.31
CA GLU A 69 11.08 11.78 -9.70
C GLU A 69 11.86 10.66 -10.41
N LEU A 70 11.76 9.41 -9.94
CA LEU A 70 12.32 8.27 -10.67
C LEU A 70 11.63 8.10 -12.03
N THR A 71 12.41 7.81 -13.06
CA THR A 71 11.90 7.49 -14.40
C THR A 71 12.09 6.00 -14.67
N VAL A 72 11.12 5.37 -15.33
CA VAL A 72 11.29 3.99 -15.79
C VAL A 72 12.08 4.03 -17.10
N ALA A 73 13.10 3.18 -17.23
CA ALA A 73 13.96 3.12 -18.40
C ALA A 73 13.16 2.80 -19.67
N LEU A 74 12.83 3.83 -20.45
CA LEU A 74 12.34 3.73 -21.83
C LEU A 74 13.44 4.07 -22.84
N ASP A 75 14.41 4.85 -22.39
CA ASP A 75 15.33 5.58 -23.23
C ASP A 75 16.51 4.68 -23.59
N ASN A 76 16.37 3.91 -24.70
CA ASN A 76 17.44 3.46 -25.60
C ASN A 76 16.94 2.50 -26.70
N GLY A 77 15.63 2.46 -26.99
CA GLY A 77 15.09 1.51 -27.98
C GLY A 77 15.15 0.06 -27.51
N SER A 78 15.26 -0.16 -26.19
CA SER A 78 15.32 -1.50 -25.60
C SER A 78 13.95 -2.17 -25.50
N TYR A 79 12.86 -1.40 -25.48
CA TYR A 79 11.49 -1.90 -25.47
C TYR A 79 10.56 -0.95 -26.20
N SER A 80 10.04 -1.35 -27.36
CA SER A 80 8.93 -0.67 -28.03
C SER A 80 7.61 -0.99 -27.33
N ASP A 81 6.62 -0.10 -27.42
CA ASP A 81 5.28 -0.35 -26.88
C ASP A 81 4.69 -1.69 -27.37
N ARG A 82 4.99 -2.08 -28.62
CA ARG A 82 4.57 -3.37 -29.18
C ARG A 82 5.20 -4.55 -28.44
N GLU A 83 6.50 -4.48 -28.14
CA GLU A 83 7.20 -5.54 -27.40
C GLU A 83 6.71 -5.61 -25.95
N ILE A 84 6.48 -4.46 -25.30
CA ILE A 84 5.90 -4.40 -23.94
C ILE A 84 4.48 -5.00 -23.97
N GLU A 85 3.67 -4.64 -24.96
CA GLU A 85 2.31 -5.16 -25.12
C GLU A 85 2.30 -6.68 -25.34
N GLU A 86 3.15 -7.21 -26.21
CA GLU A 86 3.28 -8.64 -26.47
C GLU A 86 3.73 -9.39 -25.21
N GLU A 87 4.82 -8.96 -24.58
CA GLU A 87 5.34 -9.59 -23.35
C GLU A 87 4.31 -9.53 -22.21
N LEU A 88 3.64 -8.38 -22.04
CA LEU A 88 2.65 -8.21 -20.98
C LEU A 88 1.43 -9.10 -21.20
N ASN A 89 0.87 -9.14 -22.41
CA ASN A 89 -0.28 -9.98 -22.70
C ASN A 89 0.05 -11.46 -22.56
N ASP A 90 1.26 -11.89 -22.95
CA ASP A 90 1.73 -13.25 -22.72
C ASP A 90 1.83 -13.56 -21.21
N LYS A 91 2.38 -12.66 -20.40
CA LYS A 91 2.43 -12.83 -18.94
C LYS A 91 1.04 -12.90 -18.31
N LEU A 92 0.12 -12.04 -18.74
CA LEU A 92 -1.26 -12.02 -18.23
C LEU A 92 -1.99 -13.31 -18.57
N ALA A 93 -1.87 -13.80 -19.81
CA ALA A 93 -2.50 -15.04 -20.26
C ALA A 93 -1.95 -16.31 -19.58
N ASN A 94 -0.69 -16.28 -19.15
CA ASN A 94 -0.03 -17.42 -18.52
C ASN A 94 0.01 -17.36 -16.98
N ASP A 95 -0.52 -16.31 -16.33
CA ASP A 95 -0.57 -16.22 -14.88
C ASP A 95 -1.81 -16.98 -14.34
N PRO A 96 -1.64 -18.09 -13.61
CA PRO A 96 -2.76 -18.90 -13.13
C PRO A 96 -3.64 -18.18 -12.09
N ARG A 97 -3.20 -17.04 -11.54
CA ARG A 97 -4.00 -16.22 -10.61
C ARG A 97 -4.96 -15.27 -11.35
N ILE A 98 -4.78 -15.11 -12.66
CA ILE A 98 -5.52 -14.19 -13.52
C ILE A 98 -6.35 -15.04 -14.50
N GLU A 99 -7.35 -15.73 -13.97
CA GLU A 99 -8.31 -16.45 -14.82
C GLU A 99 -9.35 -15.48 -15.40
N GLY A 100 -9.37 -15.24 -16.70
CA GLY A 100 -10.37 -14.40 -17.36
C GLY A 100 -9.85 -13.71 -18.61
N GLU A 101 -10.68 -12.86 -19.20
CA GLU A 101 -10.32 -12.07 -20.39
C GLU A 101 -9.75 -10.73 -19.94
N ILE A 102 -8.49 -10.70 -19.50
CA ILE A 102 -7.74 -9.45 -19.28
C ILE A 102 -6.68 -9.31 -20.37
N GLY A 103 -6.71 -8.17 -21.05
CA GLY A 103 -5.68 -7.75 -21.99
C GLY A 103 -5.10 -6.39 -21.63
N ALA A 104 -4.00 -6.05 -22.28
CA ALA A 104 -3.30 -4.78 -22.11
C ALA A 104 -3.10 -4.10 -23.46
N LYS A 105 -3.21 -2.77 -23.45
CA LYS A 105 -2.74 -1.87 -24.52
C LYS A 105 -1.66 -0.96 -24.01
N VAL A 106 -0.61 -0.74 -24.81
CA VAL A 106 0.54 0.06 -24.41
C VAL A 106 0.73 1.25 -25.35
N PHE A 107 0.94 2.43 -24.77
CA PHE A 107 1.27 3.64 -25.52
C PHE A 107 2.22 4.53 -24.71
N ASN A 108 3.42 4.78 -25.22
CA ASN A 108 4.54 5.45 -24.54
C ASN A 108 4.83 4.86 -23.15
N GLY A 109 4.86 3.52 -23.04
CA GLY A 109 5.03 2.82 -21.77
C GLY A 109 3.84 2.90 -20.81
N ILE A 110 2.75 3.59 -21.18
CA ILE A 110 1.51 3.64 -20.40
C ILE A 110 0.66 2.44 -20.76
N VAL A 111 0.47 1.54 -19.79
CA VAL A 111 -0.38 0.37 -19.90
C VAL A 111 -1.82 0.75 -19.56
N THR A 112 -2.76 0.35 -20.41
CA THR A 112 -4.19 0.31 -20.09
C THR A 112 -4.63 -1.14 -20.03
N LEU A 113 -4.94 -1.64 -18.83
CA LEU A 113 -5.56 -2.94 -18.62
C LEU A 113 -7.05 -2.85 -18.91
N GLN A 114 -7.57 -3.78 -19.69
CA GLN A 114 -8.97 -3.84 -20.09
C GLN A 114 -9.43 -5.29 -20.04
N GLY A 115 -10.73 -5.50 -19.83
CA GLY A 115 -11.25 -6.85 -19.74
C GLY A 115 -12.42 -7.00 -18.79
N ARG A 116 -12.81 -8.26 -18.59
CA ARG A 116 -13.87 -8.64 -17.65
C ARG A 116 -13.39 -9.77 -16.75
N VAL A 117 -13.67 -9.63 -15.47
CA VAL A 117 -13.36 -10.63 -14.45
C VAL A 117 -14.55 -10.82 -13.51
N ASP A 118 -14.60 -11.96 -12.83
CA ASP A 118 -15.63 -12.27 -11.84
C ASP A 118 -15.23 -11.86 -10.41
N ALA A 119 -13.99 -11.41 -10.17
CA ALA A 119 -13.51 -10.97 -8.86
C ALA A 119 -12.39 -9.92 -8.99
N ALA A 120 -12.40 -8.92 -8.10
CA ALA A 120 -11.42 -7.82 -8.10
C ALA A 120 -9.97 -8.27 -7.86
N ILE A 121 -9.73 -9.42 -7.20
CA ILE A 121 -8.36 -9.92 -7.00
C ILE A 121 -7.60 -10.14 -8.32
N LYS A 122 -8.33 -10.48 -9.40
CA LYS A 122 -7.74 -10.76 -10.71
C LYS A 122 -7.19 -9.49 -11.35
N GLU A 123 -7.93 -8.39 -11.21
CA GLU A 123 -7.44 -7.06 -11.58
C GLU A 123 -6.23 -6.64 -10.73
N PHE A 124 -6.25 -6.93 -9.41
CA PHE A 124 -5.11 -6.67 -8.53
C PHE A 124 -3.85 -7.37 -9.03
N TRP A 125 -3.92 -8.68 -9.32
CA TRP A 125 -2.78 -9.43 -9.86
C TRP A 125 -2.36 -8.96 -11.25
N ALA A 126 -3.29 -8.64 -12.15
CA ALA A 126 -2.96 -8.10 -13.47
C ALA A 126 -2.18 -6.78 -13.38
N ARG A 127 -2.57 -5.90 -12.46
CA ARG A 127 -1.82 -4.68 -12.17
C ARG A 127 -0.42 -4.98 -11.65
N GLN A 128 -0.27 -5.96 -10.75
CA GLN A 128 1.04 -6.36 -10.23
C GLN A 128 1.94 -6.97 -11.32
N VAL A 129 1.37 -7.72 -12.27
CA VAL A 129 2.10 -8.24 -13.44
C VAL A 129 2.53 -7.08 -14.34
N ALA A 130 1.63 -6.14 -14.64
CA ALA A 130 1.94 -4.97 -15.45
C ALA A 130 3.03 -4.08 -14.83
N GLU A 131 2.93 -3.77 -13.54
CA GLU A 131 3.92 -2.95 -12.83
C GLU A 131 5.33 -3.56 -12.80
N ARG A 132 5.44 -4.88 -12.97
CA ARG A 132 6.71 -5.62 -13.01
C ARG A 132 7.21 -5.90 -14.43
N THR A 133 6.49 -5.48 -15.46
CA THR A 133 6.95 -5.61 -16.84
C THR A 133 7.86 -4.43 -17.18
N ARG A 134 8.98 -4.72 -17.83
CA ARG A 134 9.98 -3.71 -18.21
C ARG A 134 9.40 -2.71 -19.20
N GLY A 135 9.81 -1.45 -19.07
CA GLY A 135 9.29 -0.36 -19.89
C GLY A 135 7.88 0.11 -19.53
N VAL A 136 7.21 -0.51 -18.55
CA VAL A 136 5.92 0.01 -18.05
C VAL A 136 6.19 1.21 -17.14
N VAL A 137 5.70 2.38 -17.56
CA VAL A 137 5.84 3.66 -16.86
C VAL A 137 4.64 3.94 -15.95
N GLU A 138 3.45 3.57 -16.41
CA GLU A 138 2.19 3.81 -15.72
C GLU A 138 1.22 2.67 -16.03
N VAL A 139 0.38 2.30 -15.06
CA VAL A 139 -0.68 1.31 -15.25
C VAL A 139 -2.02 1.94 -14.91
N ARG A 140 -2.90 1.99 -15.90
CA ARG A 140 -4.31 2.36 -15.77
C ARG A 140 -5.15 1.12 -15.93
N SER A 141 -6.18 0.99 -15.11
CA SER A 141 -7.11 -0.15 -15.19
C SER A 141 -8.49 0.34 -15.60
N GLN A 142 -9.05 -0.37 -16.56
CA GLN A 142 -10.43 -0.28 -17.03
C GLN A 142 -11.06 -1.69 -17.04
N VAL A 143 -10.55 -2.60 -16.20
CA VAL A 143 -11.09 -3.95 -16.05
C VAL A 143 -12.41 -3.85 -15.30
N GLU A 144 -13.46 -4.47 -15.84
CA GLU A 144 -14.78 -4.53 -15.23
C GLU A 144 -14.91 -5.81 -14.39
N VAL A 145 -15.34 -5.66 -13.14
CA VAL A 145 -15.73 -6.81 -12.31
C VAL A 145 -17.21 -7.09 -12.55
N LEU A 146 -17.48 -8.08 -13.40
CA LEU A 146 -18.82 -8.48 -13.82
C LEU A 146 -18.93 -10.02 -13.80
N PRO A 147 -19.42 -10.62 -12.70
CA PRO A 147 -19.66 -12.07 -12.66
C PRO A 147 -20.76 -12.47 -13.65
N GLU A 148 -20.69 -13.69 -14.19
CA GLU A 148 -21.63 -14.21 -15.20
C GLU A 148 -23.10 -14.21 -14.75
N MET A 149 -23.31 -14.38 -13.45
CA MET A 149 -24.61 -14.28 -12.80
C MET A 149 -24.51 -13.28 -11.66
N GLU A 150 -25.59 -12.53 -11.45
CA GLU A 150 -25.70 -11.66 -10.29
C GLU A 150 -25.63 -12.49 -8.99
N ILE A 151 -24.72 -12.10 -8.10
CA ILE A 151 -24.52 -12.73 -6.80
C ILE A 151 -25.06 -11.76 -5.75
N ASP A 152 -26.02 -12.24 -4.97
CA ASP A 152 -26.55 -11.52 -3.81
C ASP A 152 -25.42 -11.20 -2.81
N ASP A 153 -25.37 -9.96 -2.35
CA ASP A 153 -24.42 -9.47 -1.34
C ASP A 153 -24.38 -10.37 -0.10
N SER A 154 -25.51 -10.96 0.28
CA SER A 154 -25.59 -11.91 1.40
C SER A 154 -24.76 -13.17 1.14
N LYS A 155 -24.72 -13.65 -0.11
CA LYS A 155 -23.88 -14.80 -0.50
C LYS A 155 -22.40 -14.41 -0.51
N ILE A 156 -22.08 -13.22 -0.99
CA ILE A 156 -20.71 -12.67 -0.97
C ILE A 156 -20.22 -12.57 0.49
N ALA A 157 -21.00 -11.93 1.36
CA ALA A 157 -20.67 -11.74 2.78
C ALA A 157 -20.45 -13.07 3.51
N ASN A 158 -21.31 -14.06 3.25
CA ASN A 158 -21.19 -15.41 3.81
C ASN A 158 -19.94 -16.12 3.33
N GLU A 159 -19.60 -16.00 2.04
CA GLU A 159 -18.40 -16.63 1.47
C GLU A 159 -17.12 -15.99 2.01
N ILE A 160 -17.05 -14.65 2.08
CA ILE A 160 -15.92 -13.95 2.72
C ILE A 160 -15.80 -14.39 4.18
N SER A 161 -16.91 -14.41 4.93
CA SER A 161 -16.93 -14.87 6.32
C SER A 161 -16.40 -16.30 6.48
N ARG A 162 -16.76 -17.19 5.56
CA ARG A 162 -16.30 -18.59 5.54
C ARG A 162 -14.80 -18.69 5.29
N GLN A 163 -14.28 -17.94 4.32
CA GLN A 163 -12.85 -17.95 4.00
C GLN A 163 -12.00 -17.31 5.11
N LEU A 164 -12.46 -16.21 5.70
CA LEU A 164 -11.81 -15.61 6.87
C LEU A 164 -11.77 -16.59 8.05
N ASN A 165 -12.83 -17.38 8.27
CA ASN A 165 -12.86 -18.40 9.33
C ASN A 165 -11.84 -19.53 9.13
N ASN A 166 -11.49 -19.81 7.88
CA ASN A 166 -10.55 -20.87 7.52
C ASN A 166 -9.10 -20.37 7.45
N SER A 167 -8.88 -19.05 7.59
CA SER A 167 -7.54 -18.48 7.62
C SER A 167 -6.86 -18.75 8.96
N LEU A 168 -5.61 -19.21 8.93
CA LEU A 168 -4.78 -19.37 10.12
C LEU A 168 -4.24 -18.02 10.65
N HIS A 169 -4.33 -16.96 9.84
CA HIS A 169 -3.70 -15.66 10.12
C HIS A 169 -4.71 -14.60 10.58
N VAL A 170 -6.01 -14.85 10.42
CA VAL A 170 -7.04 -13.85 10.69
C VAL A 170 -8.15 -14.52 11.48
N ASN A 171 -8.50 -13.96 12.65
CA ASN A 171 -9.62 -14.44 13.41
C ASN A 171 -10.91 -13.75 12.93
N ARG A 172 -11.78 -14.51 12.26
CA ARG A 172 -13.08 -14.02 11.76
C ARG A 172 -13.92 -13.33 12.83
N ARG A 173 -13.85 -13.74 14.11
CA ARG A 173 -14.68 -13.15 15.18
C ARG A 173 -14.41 -11.66 15.39
N ASP A 174 -13.27 -11.19 14.91
CA ASP A 174 -12.82 -9.82 15.07
C ASP A 174 -13.05 -8.97 13.82
N ILE A 175 -13.53 -9.57 12.72
CA ILE A 175 -13.81 -8.88 11.47
C ILE A 175 -15.28 -9.04 11.08
N ILE A 176 -15.97 -7.92 11.00
CA ILE A 176 -17.31 -7.78 10.46
C ILE A 176 -17.20 -7.48 8.96
N VAL A 177 -17.98 -8.19 8.17
CA VAL A 177 -18.04 -8.04 6.72
C VAL A 177 -19.39 -7.43 6.35
N GLU A 178 -19.37 -6.24 5.76
CA GLU A 178 -20.54 -5.60 5.17
C GLU A 178 -20.37 -5.56 3.65
N VAL A 179 -21.44 -5.86 2.90
CA VAL A 179 -21.39 -5.88 1.42
C VAL A 179 -22.60 -5.14 0.87
N VAL A 180 -22.35 -4.23 -0.07
CA VAL A 180 -23.37 -3.47 -0.79
C VAL A 180 -22.99 -3.38 -2.27
N ASN A 181 -23.81 -3.94 -3.16
CA ASN A 181 -23.61 -3.99 -4.61
C ASN A 181 -22.25 -4.57 -5.03
N GLY A 182 -21.73 -5.56 -4.29
CA GLY A 182 -20.40 -6.13 -4.48
C GLY A 182 -19.24 -5.27 -3.94
N GLU A 183 -19.52 -4.15 -3.29
CA GLU A 183 -18.52 -3.36 -2.55
C GLU A 183 -18.48 -3.84 -1.10
N VAL A 184 -17.30 -4.28 -0.66
CA VAL A 184 -17.10 -4.88 0.66
C VAL A 184 -16.46 -3.86 1.59
N THR A 185 -16.97 -3.74 2.82
CA THR A 185 -16.29 -3.05 3.92
C THR A 185 -15.90 -4.06 4.99
N LEU A 186 -14.60 -4.13 5.29
CA LEU A 186 -14.06 -4.94 6.39
C LEU A 186 -13.88 -4.06 7.62
N LYS A 187 -14.69 -4.28 8.66
CA LYS A 187 -14.67 -3.54 9.93
C LYS A 187 -14.18 -4.42 11.06
N GLY A 188 -13.52 -3.84 12.06
CA GLY A 188 -13.20 -4.55 13.30
C GLY A 188 -11.72 -4.44 13.66
N VAL A 189 -11.14 -5.52 14.20
CA VAL A 189 -9.79 -5.49 14.79
C VAL A 189 -8.93 -6.64 14.27
N VAL A 190 -7.66 -6.35 13.99
CA VAL A 190 -6.61 -7.32 13.60
C VAL A 190 -5.34 -7.09 14.42
N ASP A 191 -4.42 -8.02 14.53
CA ASP A 191 -3.22 -7.83 15.36
C ASP A 191 -2.08 -7.13 14.59
N THR A 192 -1.97 -7.35 13.28
CA THR A 192 -0.84 -6.82 12.48
C THR A 192 -1.25 -6.34 11.08
N PRO A 193 -0.48 -5.43 10.45
CA PRO A 193 -0.75 -4.98 9.08
C PRO A 193 -0.83 -6.13 8.06
N GLU A 194 -0.05 -7.19 8.27
CA GLU A 194 -0.07 -8.39 7.45
C GLU A 194 -1.42 -9.11 7.56
N GLN A 195 -2.01 -9.18 8.75
CA GLN A 195 -3.36 -9.71 8.91
C GLN A 195 -4.41 -8.85 8.20
N ALA A 196 -4.28 -7.51 8.28
CA ALA A 196 -5.17 -6.59 7.56
C ALA A 196 -5.11 -6.81 6.04
N LEU A 197 -3.88 -6.98 5.50
CA LEU A 197 -3.65 -7.29 4.09
C LEU A 197 -4.23 -8.65 3.71
N GLN A 198 -4.01 -9.69 4.54
CA GLN A 198 -4.57 -11.02 4.30
C GLN A 198 -6.09 -11.00 4.26
N ALA A 199 -6.74 -10.29 5.19
CA ALA A 199 -8.19 -10.16 5.22
C ALA A 199 -8.74 -9.51 3.94
N GLU A 200 -8.06 -8.48 3.44
CA GLU A 200 -8.38 -7.81 2.17
C GLU A 200 -8.20 -8.73 0.97
N LEU A 201 -7.07 -9.44 0.87
CA LEU A 201 -6.81 -10.35 -0.24
C LEU A 201 -7.82 -11.51 -0.28
N ILE A 202 -8.23 -12.03 0.89
CA ILE A 202 -9.31 -13.02 1.00
C ILE A 202 -10.61 -12.43 0.46
N ALA A 203 -10.99 -11.24 0.91
CA ALA A 203 -12.23 -10.60 0.47
C ALA A 203 -12.24 -10.30 -1.04
N LEU A 204 -11.16 -9.73 -1.58
CA LEU A 204 -11.00 -9.46 -3.01
C LEU A 204 -11.10 -10.74 -3.86
N GLY A 205 -10.75 -11.89 -3.29
CA GLY A 205 -10.77 -13.20 -3.95
C GLY A 205 -12.16 -13.79 -4.13
N VAL A 206 -13.17 -13.27 -3.45
CA VAL A 206 -14.54 -13.77 -3.55
C VAL A 206 -15.21 -13.26 -4.83
N LYS A 207 -15.84 -14.18 -5.58
CA LYS A 207 -16.58 -13.84 -6.79
C LYS A 207 -17.69 -12.83 -6.50
N GLY A 208 -17.81 -11.82 -7.36
CA GLY A 208 -18.74 -10.69 -7.22
C GLY A 208 -18.19 -9.51 -6.42
N VAL A 209 -17.04 -9.66 -5.74
CA VAL A 209 -16.40 -8.54 -5.04
C VAL A 209 -15.73 -7.61 -6.04
N LYS A 210 -16.19 -6.35 -6.08
CA LYS A 210 -15.70 -5.29 -6.98
C LYS A 210 -14.66 -4.40 -6.33
N ARG A 211 -14.79 -4.17 -5.03
CA ARG A 211 -13.88 -3.34 -4.24
C ARG A 211 -13.92 -3.78 -2.78
N VAL A 212 -12.81 -3.61 -2.08
CA VAL A 212 -12.72 -3.79 -0.63
C VAL A 212 -12.25 -2.47 -0.01
N GLU A 213 -12.99 -1.97 0.95
CA GLU A 213 -12.58 -0.90 1.85
C GLU A 213 -12.28 -1.48 3.24
N LYS A 214 -11.22 -1.00 3.86
CA LYS A 214 -10.75 -1.46 5.18
C LYS A 214 -11.00 -0.38 6.21
N GLU A 215 -11.80 -0.72 7.20
CA GLU A 215 -12.00 0.01 8.45
C GLU A 215 -11.55 -0.86 9.63
N LEU A 216 -10.37 -1.46 9.47
CA LEU A 216 -9.75 -2.32 10.48
C LEU A 216 -8.89 -1.47 11.43
N GLU A 217 -9.03 -1.73 12.72
CA GLU A 217 -8.14 -1.26 13.78
C GLU A 217 -7.17 -2.36 14.19
N PHE A 218 -6.09 -2.00 14.87
CA PHE A 218 -5.16 -2.98 15.40
C PHE A 218 -5.42 -3.29 16.87
N ARG A 219 -5.29 -4.56 17.27
CA ARG A 219 -5.49 -5.02 18.64
C ARG A 219 -4.25 -4.67 19.45
N HIS A 220 -4.50 -4.08 20.61
CA HIS A 220 -3.53 -3.99 21.70
C HIS A 220 -3.61 -5.33 22.42
N GLY A 221 -2.50 -6.03 22.60
CA GLY A 221 -2.47 -7.25 23.41
C GLY A 221 -2.98 -7.01 24.85
N GLU A 222 -2.87 -8.03 25.71
CA GLU A 222 -3.14 -7.89 27.16
C GLU A 222 -2.21 -6.89 27.88
N ASP A 223 -1.31 -6.21 27.15
CA ASP A 223 -0.50 -5.11 27.65
C ASP A 223 -1.38 -3.86 27.88
N GLU A 224 -1.90 -3.75 29.11
CA GLU A 224 -2.56 -2.55 29.64
C GLU A 224 -1.72 -1.28 29.39
N GLY A 225 -0.39 -1.39 29.31
CA GLY A 225 0.53 -0.31 28.97
C GLY A 225 0.33 0.19 27.55
N ASP A 226 0.42 -0.67 26.55
CA ASP A 226 0.23 -0.31 25.14
C ASP A 226 -1.19 0.16 24.84
N LYS A 227 -2.18 -0.42 25.51
CA LYS A 227 -3.57 0.03 25.41
C LYS A 227 -3.72 1.47 25.93
N LYS A 228 -3.06 1.79 27.06
CA LYS A 228 -3.03 3.16 27.59
C LYS A 228 -2.30 4.10 26.63
N LEU A 229 -1.12 3.72 26.14
CA LEU A 229 -0.35 4.50 25.18
C LEU A 229 -1.13 4.77 23.91
N THR A 230 -1.93 3.80 23.45
CA THR A 230 -2.75 3.99 22.26
C THR A 230 -3.90 4.95 22.50
N ASN A 231 -4.60 4.83 23.63
CA ASN A 231 -5.66 5.76 23.95
C ASN A 231 -5.13 7.19 24.06
N GLU A 232 -3.97 7.36 24.71
CA GLU A 232 -3.26 8.63 24.80
C GLU A 232 -2.86 9.16 23.42
N LEU A 233 -2.34 8.30 22.55
CA LEU A 233 -1.97 8.62 21.18
C LEU A 233 -3.17 9.06 20.33
N ARG A 234 -4.26 8.31 20.37
CA ARG A 234 -5.50 8.64 19.65
C ARG A 234 -6.07 9.97 20.12
N GLU A 235 -6.07 10.23 21.43
CA GLU A 235 -6.52 11.50 21.99
C GLU A 235 -5.62 12.66 21.56
N ALA A 236 -4.30 12.48 21.59
CA ALA A 236 -3.33 13.49 21.18
C ALA A 236 -3.45 13.81 19.68
N LEU A 237 -3.64 12.80 18.82
CA LEU A 237 -3.90 12.97 17.39
C LEU A 237 -5.22 13.71 17.13
N GLY A 238 -6.28 13.37 17.87
CA GLY A 238 -7.57 14.07 17.81
C GLY A 238 -7.43 15.56 18.15
N LYS A 239 -6.74 15.87 19.26
CA LYS A 239 -6.43 17.26 19.67
C LYS A 239 -5.56 18.01 18.64
N ALA A 240 -4.73 17.30 17.90
CA ALA A 240 -3.91 17.86 16.83
C ALA A 240 -4.68 18.09 15.50
N GLY A 241 -5.97 17.75 15.43
CA GLY A 241 -6.77 17.86 14.21
C GLY A 241 -6.52 16.73 13.21
N LEU A 242 -5.96 15.61 13.66
CA LEU A 242 -5.59 14.44 12.85
C LEU A 242 -6.57 13.27 13.09
N ALA A 243 -7.87 13.56 13.26
CA ALA A 243 -8.87 12.56 13.62
C ALA A 243 -9.05 11.43 12.58
N MET A 244 -8.62 11.65 11.33
CA MET A 244 -8.61 10.63 10.27
C MET A 244 -7.39 9.70 10.33
N VAL A 245 -6.38 10.04 11.12
CA VAL A 245 -5.22 9.18 11.37
C VAL A 245 -5.60 8.16 12.44
N ARG A 246 -5.47 6.89 12.09
CA ARG A 246 -5.64 5.76 13.00
C ARG A 246 -4.28 5.39 13.58
N ALA A 247 -4.28 5.03 14.86
CA ALA A 247 -3.06 4.70 15.58
C ALA A 247 -3.27 3.53 16.54
N VAL A 248 -2.21 2.74 16.70
CA VAL A 248 -2.07 1.61 17.62
C VAL A 248 -0.65 1.63 18.17
N VAL A 249 -0.44 1.20 19.40
CA VAL A 249 0.87 0.94 19.98
C VAL A 249 0.96 -0.55 20.30
N VAL A 250 2.03 -1.21 19.86
CA VAL A 250 2.31 -2.62 20.15
C VAL A 250 3.78 -2.77 20.52
N ASP A 251 4.06 -3.34 21.68
CA ASP A 251 5.35 -3.44 22.33
C ASP A 251 6.09 -2.09 22.46
N GLY A 252 5.35 -1.01 22.68
CA GLY A 252 5.87 0.36 22.68
C GLY A 252 6.20 0.93 21.29
N ILE A 253 5.82 0.26 20.20
CA ILE A 253 5.96 0.75 18.82
C ILE A 253 4.62 1.32 18.34
N ALA A 254 4.59 2.59 17.97
CA ALA A 254 3.39 3.25 17.46
C ALA A 254 3.24 3.06 15.96
N PHE A 255 2.19 2.40 15.51
CA PHE A 255 1.84 2.29 14.10
C PHE A 255 0.77 3.33 13.76
N LEU A 256 1.11 4.26 12.88
CA LEU A 256 0.21 5.29 12.37
C LEU A 256 -0.22 4.92 10.96
N HIS A 257 -1.52 4.95 10.66
CA HIS A 257 -2.04 4.68 9.33
C HIS A 257 -3.28 5.52 9.03
N GLY A 258 -3.74 5.50 7.78
CA GLY A 258 -4.89 6.29 7.33
C GLY A 258 -4.51 7.27 6.23
N LYS A 259 -5.35 8.29 6.02
CA LYS A 259 -5.19 9.28 4.96
C LYS A 259 -5.06 10.67 5.56
N VAL A 260 -4.15 11.47 5.02
CA VAL A 260 -4.03 12.91 5.32
C VAL A 260 -3.95 13.70 4.01
N GLY A 261 -4.33 14.98 4.05
CA GLY A 261 -4.29 15.84 2.88
C GLY A 261 -2.91 16.41 2.58
N THR A 262 -1.99 16.40 3.55
CA THR A 262 -0.68 17.06 3.40
C THR A 262 0.48 16.29 4.05
N PRO A 263 1.70 16.43 3.51
CA PRO A 263 2.92 15.93 4.16
C PRO A 263 3.12 16.48 5.58
N ASP A 264 2.74 17.73 5.83
CA ASP A 264 2.86 18.35 7.16
C ASP A 264 1.95 17.68 8.19
N GLN A 265 0.71 17.32 7.80
CA GLN A 265 -0.18 16.54 8.66
C GLN A 265 0.39 15.16 8.99
N ARG A 266 1.01 14.51 7.99
CA ARG A 266 1.69 13.23 8.18
C ARG A 266 2.84 13.33 9.18
N HIS A 267 3.71 14.33 9.03
CA HIS A 267 4.83 14.54 9.94
C HIS A 267 4.36 14.95 11.34
N ARG A 268 3.32 15.79 11.43
CA ARG A 268 2.73 16.17 12.72
C ARG A 268 2.18 14.95 13.47
N ALA A 269 1.66 13.95 12.77
CA ALA A 269 1.25 12.69 13.39
C ALA A 269 2.43 11.96 14.03
N GLU A 270 3.59 11.91 13.36
CA GLU A 270 4.83 11.35 13.91
C GLU A 270 5.30 12.13 15.14
N GLU A 271 5.32 13.46 15.07
CA GLU A 271 5.74 14.29 16.20
C GLU A 271 4.82 14.12 17.42
N VAL A 272 3.52 13.97 17.18
CA VAL A 272 2.54 13.71 18.25
C VAL A 272 2.83 12.36 18.89
N ALA A 273 3.09 11.32 18.09
CA ALA A 273 3.43 10.00 18.61
C ALA A 273 4.76 9.98 19.37
N ALA A 274 5.81 10.59 18.81
CA ALA A 274 7.14 10.62 19.42
C ALA A 274 7.21 11.38 20.75
N LYS A 275 6.20 12.22 21.07
CA LYS A 275 6.12 12.97 22.34
C LYS A 275 5.51 12.17 23.49
N ILE A 276 4.89 11.02 23.22
CA ILE A 276 4.22 10.22 24.25
C ILE A 276 5.25 9.32 24.92
N GLU A 277 5.41 9.50 26.23
CA GLU A 277 6.34 8.72 27.04
C GLU A 277 5.94 7.23 27.04
N GLY A 278 6.84 6.36 26.62
CA GLY A 278 6.58 4.92 26.48
C GLY A 278 6.55 4.45 25.01
N ILE A 279 6.34 5.35 24.06
CA ILE A 279 6.51 5.08 22.63
C ILE A 279 8.00 5.16 22.30
N ARG A 280 8.59 4.03 21.89
CA ARG A 280 10.03 3.89 21.60
C ARG A 280 10.35 4.04 20.12
N GLU A 281 9.37 3.71 19.28
CA GLU A 281 9.50 3.72 17.83
C GLU A 281 8.16 4.10 17.20
N VAL A 282 8.19 4.76 16.04
CA VAL A 282 7.00 5.18 15.30
C VAL A 282 7.10 4.65 13.87
N HIS A 283 6.17 3.79 13.48
CA HIS A 283 5.99 3.29 12.13
C HIS A 283 4.87 4.08 11.47
N ASN A 284 5.24 5.00 10.59
CA ASN A 284 4.27 5.82 9.89
C ASN A 284 3.94 5.26 8.50
N ALA A 285 2.76 4.63 8.38
CA ALA A 285 2.16 4.15 7.15
C ALA A 285 0.97 5.02 6.70
N ILE A 286 0.90 6.28 7.12
CA ILE A 286 -0.11 7.23 6.64
C ILE A 286 0.15 7.54 5.16
N TYR A 287 -0.91 7.46 4.36
CA TYR A 287 -0.94 7.86 2.95
C TYR A 287 -1.34 9.32 2.81
N ILE A 288 -0.66 10.04 1.92
CA ILE A 288 -1.02 11.41 1.56
C ILE A 288 -1.93 11.33 0.34
N THR A 289 -3.17 11.83 0.48
CA THR A 289 -4.10 11.95 -0.66
C THR A 289 -4.05 13.37 -1.19
N VAL A 290 -3.68 13.53 -2.44
CA VAL A 290 -3.81 14.81 -3.15
C VAL A 290 -5.28 14.96 -3.58
N HIS A 291 -5.94 16.04 -3.17
CA HIS A 291 -7.21 16.46 -3.77
C HIS A 291 -6.94 17.40 -4.94
#